data_AF-A0A937QKL0-F1
#
_entry.id   AF-A0A937QKL0-F1
#
_cell.length_a   1.000
_cell.length_b   1.000
_cell.length_c   1.000
_cell.angle_alpha   90.00
_cell.angle_beta   90.00
_cell.angle_gamma   90.00
#
_symmetry.space_group_name_H-M   'P 1'
#
loop_
_entity.id
_entity.type
_entity.pdbx_description
1 polymer ?
#
loop_
_entity_poly.entity_id
_entity_poly.type
_entity_poly.pdbx_seq_one_letter_code
_entity_poly.pdbx_strand_id
1 'polypeptide(L)'
;MCRALRLPLYDATRYIGDPIYNKIKNDPDAEFQKVSFVVTPDRAQDGRLAASHDTSNALHTKAGIVYLPQCVTQAKYLINLALMRAHTLFGVTLCAKNHFGTTYFPNDRGWSPSPLHKYGSRGDPLGSYNCLVNLNGHKHLGPKTFLYMVDGLYPARNQSGGVIRFGSYDKDWFSSILVSQDMVAIDSVGLDILRNEQAVNPNVVDVTGNPDNYLHEAASANKPPSGTMYDPEGDGTALESLGVHEHWNSPKEMKYSRNLGTGRGIELVTRN
;
A
#
# COMPACT_ATOMS: atom_id res chain seq x y z
N MET A 1 -2.68 -19.54 -27.79
CA MET A 1 -3.72 -18.51 -27.61
C MET A 1 -3.04 -17.27 -27.03
N CYS A 2 -2.76 -16.23 -27.83
CA CYS A 2 -2.26 -14.96 -27.31
C CYS A 2 -3.38 -14.35 -26.43
N ARG A 3 -3.23 -14.42 -25.10
CA ARG A 3 -4.09 -13.62 -24.22
C ARG A 3 -3.78 -12.16 -24.52
N ALA A 4 -4.77 -11.42 -25.01
CA ALA A 4 -4.67 -9.97 -25.14
C ALA A 4 -4.15 -9.39 -23.81
N LEU A 5 -3.14 -8.52 -23.88
CA LEU A 5 -2.62 -7.82 -22.71
C LEU A 5 -3.79 -7.03 -22.10
N ARG A 6 -4.25 -7.44 -20.92
CA ARG A 6 -5.25 -6.72 -20.14
C ARG A 6 -4.51 -5.92 -19.09
N LEU A 7 -4.72 -4.60 -19.06
CA LEU A 7 -4.17 -3.69 -18.07
C LEU A 7 -5.30 -3.20 -17.16
N PRO A 8 -5.72 -3.99 -16.16
CA PRO A 8 -6.75 -3.57 -15.22
C PRO A 8 -6.19 -2.54 -14.23
N LEU A 9 -6.76 -1.34 -14.20
CA LEU A 9 -6.70 -0.46 -13.05
C LEU A 9 -7.84 -0.85 -12.10
N TYR A 10 -7.55 -1.10 -10.82
CA TYR A 10 -8.56 -1.63 -9.91
C TYR A 10 -8.54 -0.99 -8.51
N ASP A 11 -9.73 -0.91 -7.93
CA ASP A 11 -9.97 -0.94 -6.49
C ASP A 11 -11.28 -1.70 -6.30
N ALA A 12 -11.19 -2.96 -5.88
CA ALA A 12 -12.35 -3.84 -5.82
C ALA A 12 -13.32 -3.48 -4.67
N THR A 13 -12.94 -2.56 -3.79
CA THR A 13 -13.76 -2.12 -2.65
C THR A 13 -14.31 -0.71 -2.82
N ARG A 14 -13.89 0.01 -3.88
CA ARG A 14 -14.26 1.41 -4.15
C ARG A 14 -14.56 1.64 -5.62
N TYR A 15 -14.87 2.89 -5.93
CA TYR A 15 -15.07 3.37 -7.29
C TYR A 15 -13.84 4.15 -7.75
N ILE A 16 -13.48 3.98 -9.02
CA ILE A 16 -12.48 4.83 -9.67
C ILE A 16 -13.22 6.01 -10.30
N GLY A 17 -12.94 7.23 -9.84
CA GLY A 17 -13.69 8.43 -10.25
C GLY A 17 -13.54 8.80 -11.73
N ASP A 18 -14.54 9.53 -12.24
CA ASP A 18 -14.60 9.98 -13.63
C ASP A 18 -13.40 10.80 -14.10
N PRO A 19 -12.74 11.63 -13.27
CA PRO A 19 -11.54 12.35 -13.71
C PRO A 19 -10.44 11.41 -14.23
N ILE A 20 -10.21 10.27 -13.56
CA ILE A 20 -9.20 9.29 -13.98
C ILE A 20 -9.70 8.52 -15.21
N TYR A 21 -10.94 8.04 -15.15
CA TYR A 21 -11.53 7.26 -16.24
C TYR A 21 -11.58 8.06 -17.55
N ASN A 22 -12.12 9.27 -17.52
CA ASN A 22 -12.25 10.14 -18.69
C ASN A 22 -10.87 10.56 -19.21
N LYS A 23 -9.90 10.85 -18.34
CA LYS A 23 -8.55 11.20 -18.78
C LYS A 23 -7.92 10.07 -19.60
N ILE A 24 -8.09 8.82 -19.17
CA ILE A 24 -7.57 7.65 -19.86
C ILE A 24 -8.41 7.34 -21.13
N LYS A 25 -9.73 7.35 -21.04
CA LYS A 25 -10.61 6.98 -22.17
C LYS A 25 -10.71 8.04 -23.26
N ASN A 26 -10.39 9.29 -22.97
CA ASN A 26 -10.33 10.35 -23.98
C ASN A 26 -8.95 10.46 -24.65
N ASP A 27 -7.95 9.69 -24.20
CA ASP A 27 -6.65 9.67 -24.86
C ASP A 27 -6.75 8.88 -26.19
N PRO A 28 -6.38 9.48 -27.34
CA PRO A 28 -6.52 8.81 -28.64
C PRO A 28 -5.57 7.62 -28.83
N ASP A 29 -4.55 7.45 -27.99
CA ASP A 29 -3.63 6.32 -28.06
C ASP A 29 -4.36 4.99 -27.78
N ALA A 30 -4.22 4.04 -28.70
CA ALA A 30 -4.86 2.74 -28.64
C ALA A 30 -4.45 1.93 -27.39
N GLU A 31 -3.29 2.16 -26.79
CA GLU A 31 -2.87 1.51 -25.54
C GLU A 31 -3.71 1.97 -24.34
N PHE A 32 -4.08 3.26 -24.27
CA PHE A 32 -4.95 3.78 -23.22
C PHE A 32 -6.39 3.24 -23.37
N GLN A 33 -6.82 2.99 -24.60
CA GLN A 33 -8.13 2.39 -24.86
C GLN A 33 -8.23 0.94 -24.34
N LYS A 34 -7.11 0.21 -24.23
CA LYS A 34 -7.05 -1.16 -23.68
C LYS A 34 -7.15 -1.22 -22.15
N VAL A 35 -6.99 -0.09 -21.45
CA VAL A 35 -7.12 -0.04 -19.98
C VAL A 35 -8.55 -0.39 -19.58
N SER A 36 -8.70 -1.37 -18.71
CA SER A 36 -9.99 -1.71 -18.09
C SER A 36 -10.02 -1.22 -16.66
N PHE A 37 -11.20 -0.83 -16.17
CA PHE A 37 -11.36 -0.34 -14.81
C PHE A 37 -12.20 -1.34 -14.02
N VAL A 38 -11.67 -1.88 -12.93
CA VAL A 38 -12.37 -2.87 -12.08
C VAL A 38 -12.69 -2.22 -10.74
N VAL A 39 -13.97 -2.19 -10.38
CA VAL A 39 -14.49 -1.49 -9.19
C VAL A 39 -15.40 -2.40 -8.37
N THR A 40 -15.79 -1.97 -7.17
CA THR A 40 -16.81 -2.67 -6.38
C THR A 40 -18.11 -2.88 -7.20
N PRO A 41 -18.74 -4.07 -7.15
CA PRO A 41 -19.89 -4.40 -8.01
C PRO A 41 -21.07 -3.44 -7.93
N ASP A 42 -21.37 -2.90 -6.75
CA ASP A 42 -22.46 -1.94 -6.51
C ASP A 42 -22.22 -0.57 -7.17
N ARG A 43 -21.01 -0.32 -7.68
CA ARG A 43 -20.63 0.90 -8.40
C ARG A 43 -20.07 0.61 -9.80
N ALA A 44 -20.30 -0.59 -10.32
CA ALA A 44 -19.88 -0.97 -11.67
C ALA A 44 -20.86 -0.39 -12.70
N GLN A 45 -20.52 0.81 -13.18
CA GLN A 45 -21.29 1.58 -14.15
C GLN A 45 -20.34 2.38 -15.05
N ASP A 46 -20.88 3.05 -16.08
CA ASP A 46 -20.15 4.01 -16.92
C ASP A 46 -18.84 3.43 -17.50
N GLY A 47 -18.91 2.19 -17.99
CA GLY A 47 -17.80 1.46 -18.60
C GLY A 47 -16.82 0.78 -17.64
N ARG A 48 -17.05 0.86 -16.32
CA ARG A 48 -16.28 0.10 -15.31
C ARG A 48 -16.87 -1.29 -15.10
N LEU A 49 -15.98 -2.24 -14.87
CA LEU A 49 -16.29 -3.65 -14.68
C LEU A 49 -16.46 -3.96 -13.19
N ALA A 50 -17.45 -4.80 -12.86
CA ALA A 50 -17.63 -5.30 -11.51
C ALA A 50 -16.50 -6.27 -11.13
N ALA A 51 -15.94 -6.11 -9.94
CA ALA A 51 -14.98 -7.06 -9.39
C ALA A 51 -15.63 -8.42 -9.11
N SER A 52 -15.02 -9.49 -9.62
CA SER A 52 -15.23 -10.87 -9.17
C SER A 52 -14.08 -11.29 -8.25
N HIS A 53 -14.32 -12.23 -7.34
CA HIS A 53 -13.29 -12.79 -6.46
C HIS A 53 -12.92 -14.22 -6.86
N ASP A 54 -11.71 -14.62 -6.53
CA ASP A 54 -11.19 -15.98 -6.75
C ASP A 54 -11.18 -16.76 -5.43
N THR A 55 -11.96 -17.84 -5.38
CA THR A 55 -12.06 -18.72 -4.20
C THR A 55 -10.97 -19.78 -4.14
N SER A 56 -10.13 -19.90 -5.17
CA SER A 56 -9.08 -20.92 -5.26
C SER A 56 -7.80 -20.53 -4.52
N ASN A 57 -7.65 -19.26 -4.16
CA ASN A 57 -6.46 -18.69 -3.53
C ASN A 57 -6.89 -17.82 -2.36
N ALA A 58 -7.26 -18.48 -1.27
CA ALA A 58 -7.68 -17.84 -0.03
C ALA A 58 -6.49 -17.21 0.68
N LEU A 59 -6.70 -16.01 1.22
CA LEU A 59 -5.75 -15.33 2.08
C LEU A 59 -6.22 -15.44 3.54
N HIS A 60 -5.36 -15.98 4.40
CA HIS A 60 -5.63 -16.23 5.81
C HIS A 60 -5.15 -15.08 6.70
N THR A 61 -6.03 -14.56 7.54
CA THR A 61 -5.73 -13.50 8.52
C THR A 61 -6.39 -13.79 9.87
N LYS A 62 -6.01 -13.06 10.92
CA LYS A 62 -6.77 -13.07 12.19
C LYS A 62 -8.19 -12.50 12.09
N ALA A 63 -8.52 -11.78 11.01
CA ALA A 63 -9.88 -11.31 10.73
C ALA A 63 -10.73 -12.36 9.99
N GLY A 64 -10.14 -13.49 9.58
CA GLY A 64 -10.79 -14.55 8.81
C GLY A 64 -10.20 -14.71 7.41
N ILE A 65 -10.91 -15.49 6.59
CA ILE A 65 -10.56 -15.79 5.20
C ILE A 65 -10.94 -14.63 4.29
N VAL A 66 -10.01 -14.24 3.42
CA VAL A 66 -10.17 -13.21 2.41
C VAL A 66 -10.00 -13.82 1.02
N TYR A 67 -10.86 -13.48 0.08
CA TYR A 67 -10.66 -13.78 -1.33
C TYR A 67 -10.22 -12.53 -2.09
N LEU A 68 -9.40 -12.75 -3.11
CA LEU A 68 -8.79 -11.68 -3.90
C LEU A 68 -9.55 -11.45 -5.20
N PRO A 69 -9.49 -10.25 -5.80
CA PRO A 69 -10.04 -9.98 -7.11
C PRO A 69 -9.46 -10.92 -8.16
N GLN A 70 -10.30 -11.45 -9.04
CA GLN A 70 -9.88 -12.37 -10.08
C GLN A 70 -8.87 -11.73 -11.05
N CYS A 71 -8.99 -10.42 -11.29
CA CYS A 71 -8.00 -9.68 -12.09
C CYS A 71 -6.60 -9.69 -11.46
N VAL A 72 -6.50 -9.78 -10.12
CA VAL A 72 -5.24 -9.83 -9.38
C VAL A 72 -4.65 -11.24 -9.38
N THR A 73 -5.47 -12.27 -9.14
CA THR A 73 -4.98 -13.67 -9.18
C THR A 73 -4.59 -14.10 -10.59
N GLN A 74 -5.23 -13.56 -11.63
CA GLN A 74 -4.87 -13.77 -13.04
C GLN A 74 -3.71 -12.92 -13.55
N ALA A 75 -3.39 -11.81 -12.89
CA ALA A 75 -2.27 -10.95 -13.29
C ALA A 75 -0.94 -11.69 -13.14
N LYS A 76 -0.01 -11.45 -14.08
CA LYS A 76 1.38 -11.93 -13.96
C LYS A 76 2.23 -10.99 -13.10
N TYR A 77 1.97 -9.70 -13.19
CA TYR A 77 2.69 -8.63 -12.52
C TYR A 77 1.69 -7.59 -11.99
N LEU A 78 2.04 -6.93 -10.89
CA LEU A 78 1.31 -5.82 -10.30
C LEU A 78 2.20 -4.58 -10.22
N ILE A 79 1.58 -3.42 -10.40
CA ILE A 79 2.13 -2.11 -10.01
C ILE A 79 1.26 -1.62 -8.86
N ASN A 80 1.89 -1.26 -7.75
CA ASN A 80 1.21 -0.74 -6.57
C ASN A 80 1.46 0.77 -6.49
N LEU A 81 0.41 1.58 -6.71
CA LEU A 81 0.46 3.04 -6.71
C LEU A 81 -0.33 3.59 -5.51
N ALA A 82 0.37 4.00 -4.46
CA ALA A 82 -0.22 4.58 -3.25
C ALA A 82 -0.19 6.11 -3.27
N LEU A 83 -1.01 6.71 -2.41
CA LEU A 83 -0.99 8.16 -2.15
C LEU A 83 -0.24 8.42 -0.84
N MET A 84 0.63 9.43 -0.80
CA MET A 84 1.30 9.84 0.44
C MET A 84 0.34 10.61 1.36
N ARG A 85 -0.16 9.96 2.41
CA ARG A 85 -1.08 10.59 3.38
C ARG A 85 -0.87 10.06 4.79
N ALA A 86 -1.07 10.93 5.78
CA ALA A 86 -1.35 10.47 7.14
C ALA A 86 -2.72 9.76 7.20
N HIS A 87 -2.98 9.00 8.27
CA HIS A 87 -4.24 8.27 8.39
C HIS A 87 -4.70 8.18 9.85
N THR A 88 -5.98 8.45 10.10
CA THR A 88 -6.53 8.50 11.48
C THR A 88 -6.43 7.18 12.24
N LEU A 89 -6.57 6.04 11.53
CA LEU A 89 -6.51 4.71 12.13
C LEU A 89 -5.12 4.04 12.06
N PHE A 90 -4.52 3.92 10.87
CA PHE A 90 -3.24 3.22 10.63
C PHE A 90 -2.02 4.15 10.68
N GLY A 91 -2.23 5.43 10.94
CA GLY A 91 -1.19 6.46 11.01
C GLY A 91 -0.68 6.94 9.66
N VAL A 92 -0.56 6.05 8.69
CA VAL A 92 -0.19 6.37 7.30
C VAL A 92 -1.06 5.61 6.29
N THR A 93 -1.11 6.14 5.07
CA THR A 93 -1.54 5.44 3.86
C THR A 93 -0.38 5.49 2.90
N LEU A 94 0.14 4.31 2.56
CA LEU A 94 1.28 4.06 1.68
C LEU A 94 1.05 2.69 0.97
N CYS A 95 2.08 2.09 0.38
CA CYS A 95 1.93 0.93 -0.51
C CYS A 95 1.34 -0.30 0.18
N ALA A 96 1.75 -0.61 1.41
CA ALA A 96 1.26 -1.79 2.12
C ALA A 96 -0.26 -1.79 2.28
N LYS A 97 -0.84 -0.60 2.49
CA LYS A 97 -2.26 -0.40 2.77
C LYS A 97 -3.14 -0.41 1.52
N ASN A 98 -2.57 -0.28 0.33
CA ASN A 98 -3.33 -0.33 -0.93
C ASN A 98 -4.07 -1.65 -1.12
N HIS A 99 -3.58 -2.76 -0.53
CA HIS A 99 -4.27 -4.04 -0.60
C HIS A 99 -5.57 -4.11 0.21
N PHE A 100 -5.94 -3.06 0.96
CA PHE A 100 -7.32 -2.90 1.44
C PHE A 100 -8.33 -2.78 0.29
N GLY A 101 -7.92 -2.29 -0.88
CA GLY A 101 -8.73 -2.32 -2.11
C GLY A 101 -8.80 -3.70 -2.77
N THR A 102 -8.23 -4.74 -2.15
CA THR A 102 -8.05 -6.09 -2.71
C THR A 102 -8.77 -7.16 -1.89
N THR A 103 -9.69 -6.80 -0.99
CA THR A 103 -10.26 -7.74 -0.03
C THR A 103 -11.74 -8.02 -0.24
N TYR A 104 -12.09 -9.29 -0.43
CA TYR A 104 -13.45 -9.80 -0.33
C TYR A 104 -13.59 -10.75 0.87
N PHE A 105 -14.47 -10.42 1.81
CA PHE A 105 -14.77 -11.25 2.96
C PHE A 105 -16.13 -11.95 2.75
N PRO A 106 -16.16 -13.26 2.45
CA PRO A 106 -17.40 -13.97 2.10
C PRO A 106 -18.44 -13.98 3.23
N ASN A 107 -17.97 -13.92 4.48
CA ASN A 107 -18.81 -14.02 5.67
C ASN A 107 -18.95 -12.69 6.43
N ASP A 108 -18.39 -11.58 5.92
CA ASP A 108 -18.45 -10.27 6.58
C ASP A 108 -18.29 -9.11 5.57
N ARG A 109 -19.39 -8.41 5.23
CA ARG A 109 -19.40 -7.19 4.39
C ARG A 109 -18.89 -7.31 2.94
N GLY A 110 -18.46 -8.48 2.46
CA GLY A 110 -18.06 -8.68 1.06
C GLY A 110 -16.85 -7.83 0.67
N TRP A 111 -16.99 -6.99 -0.36
CA TRP A 111 -15.94 -6.09 -0.86
C TRP A 111 -15.65 -4.93 0.10
N SER A 112 -14.95 -5.22 1.20
CA SER A 112 -14.65 -4.24 2.24
C SER A 112 -13.41 -4.62 3.04
N PRO A 113 -12.52 -3.65 3.36
CA PRO A 113 -11.42 -3.88 4.28
C PRO A 113 -11.84 -3.76 5.75
N SER A 114 -13.09 -3.41 6.04
CA SER A 114 -13.56 -3.11 7.40
C SER A 114 -13.24 -4.21 8.44
N PRO A 115 -13.29 -5.52 8.13
CA PRO A 115 -12.93 -6.54 9.10
C PRO A 115 -11.46 -6.47 9.56
N LEU A 116 -10.57 -5.92 8.72
CA LEU A 116 -9.14 -5.77 9.02
C LEU A 116 -8.82 -4.56 9.91
N HIS A 117 -9.74 -3.61 10.08
CA HIS A 117 -9.48 -2.36 10.79
C HIS A 117 -9.08 -2.54 12.27
N LYS A 118 -9.39 -3.69 12.88
CA LYS A 118 -9.01 -4.03 14.25
C LYS A 118 -7.59 -4.61 14.38
N TYR A 119 -6.88 -4.79 13.28
CA TYR A 119 -5.63 -5.56 13.23
C TYR A 119 -4.49 -4.80 12.57
N GLY A 120 -4.08 -3.68 13.14
CA GLY A 120 -3.03 -2.83 12.58
C GLY A 120 -3.23 -1.34 12.86
N SER A 121 -3.94 -1.03 13.95
CA SER A 121 -4.10 0.35 14.40
C SER A 121 -2.73 0.94 14.74
N ARG A 122 -2.54 2.23 14.46
CA ARG A 122 -1.35 2.97 14.92
C ARG A 122 -1.22 3.00 16.44
N GLY A 123 -2.32 2.74 17.16
CA GLY A 123 -2.35 2.65 18.61
C GLY A 123 -1.95 1.29 19.16
N ASP A 124 -1.80 0.27 18.31
CA ASP A 124 -1.39 -1.06 18.75
C ASP A 124 0.08 -1.03 19.22
N PRO A 125 0.48 -1.82 20.23
CA PRO A 125 1.87 -1.91 20.65
C PRO A 125 2.80 -2.35 19.52
N LEU A 126 4.05 -1.90 19.53
CA LEU A 126 5.10 -2.53 18.71
C LEU A 126 5.22 -4.01 19.07
N GLY A 127 5.50 -4.85 18.08
CA GLY A 127 5.53 -6.30 18.28
C GLY A 127 4.15 -6.89 18.53
N SER A 128 3.12 -6.32 17.88
CA SER A 128 1.80 -6.91 17.79
C SER A 128 1.50 -7.34 16.35
N TYR A 129 0.59 -8.30 16.19
CA TYR A 129 0.15 -8.74 14.87
C TYR A 129 -0.37 -7.56 14.03
N ASN A 130 0.03 -7.51 12.76
CA ASN A 130 -0.49 -6.52 11.82
C ASN A 130 -0.95 -7.18 10.51
N CYS A 131 -2.21 -6.95 10.13
CA CYS A 131 -2.80 -7.58 8.95
C CYS A 131 -2.16 -7.15 7.62
N LEU A 132 -1.47 -6.00 7.58
CA LEU A 132 -0.77 -5.55 6.39
C LEU A 132 0.34 -6.54 5.99
N VAL A 133 0.90 -7.30 6.94
CA VAL A 133 1.92 -8.32 6.65
C VAL A 133 1.31 -9.49 5.86
N ASN A 134 0.15 -10.02 6.27
CA ASN A 134 -0.53 -11.08 5.50
C ASN A 134 -0.91 -10.61 4.09
N LEU A 135 -1.45 -9.39 3.98
CA LEU A 135 -1.81 -8.82 2.68
C LEU A 135 -0.60 -8.73 1.75
N ASN A 136 0.53 -8.22 2.23
CA ASN A 136 1.69 -8.04 1.39
C ASN A 136 2.52 -9.33 1.22
N GLY A 137 2.34 -10.33 2.06
CA GLY A 137 3.03 -11.62 1.96
C GLY A 137 2.36 -12.65 1.05
N HIS A 138 1.07 -12.51 0.75
CA HIS A 138 0.34 -13.49 -0.06
C HIS A 138 0.88 -13.58 -1.50
N LYS A 139 1.00 -14.80 -2.06
CA LYS A 139 1.67 -15.11 -3.34
C LYS A 139 1.11 -14.39 -4.56
N HIS A 140 -0.13 -13.93 -4.49
CA HIS A 140 -0.78 -13.16 -5.55
C HIS A 140 -0.72 -11.65 -5.38
N LEU A 141 -0.08 -11.16 -4.32
CA LEU A 141 0.05 -9.74 -3.99
C LEU A 141 1.53 -9.33 -4.03
N GLY A 142 2.25 -9.37 -2.91
CA GLY A 142 3.65 -8.91 -2.84
C GLY A 142 4.57 -9.54 -3.88
N PRO A 143 4.66 -10.88 -3.98
CA PRO A 143 5.55 -11.53 -4.95
C PRO A 143 5.24 -11.25 -6.43
N LYS A 144 4.03 -10.77 -6.76
CA LYS A 144 3.69 -10.31 -8.11
C LYS A 144 3.99 -8.83 -8.34
N THR A 145 4.19 -8.05 -7.28
CA THR A 145 4.41 -6.61 -7.38
C THR A 145 5.87 -6.33 -7.68
N PHE A 146 6.14 -5.87 -8.90
CA PHE A 146 7.51 -5.58 -9.35
C PHE A 146 7.90 -4.11 -9.19
N LEU A 147 6.90 -3.24 -8.98
CA LEU A 147 7.05 -1.80 -8.86
C LEU A 147 6.06 -1.24 -7.83
N TYR A 148 6.61 -0.55 -6.84
CA TYR A 148 5.89 0.22 -5.85
C TYR A 148 6.12 1.70 -6.11
N MET A 149 5.07 2.49 -6.06
CA MET A 149 5.09 3.93 -6.28
C MET A 149 4.27 4.62 -5.19
N VAL A 150 4.79 5.73 -4.67
CA VAL A 150 4.05 6.62 -3.78
C VAL A 150 3.93 7.98 -4.46
N ASP A 151 2.70 8.35 -4.82
CA ASP A 151 2.36 9.68 -5.33
C ASP A 151 2.25 10.66 -4.16
N GLY A 152 3.18 11.61 -4.12
CA GLY A 152 3.16 12.76 -3.23
C GLY A 152 3.12 14.09 -3.99
N LEU A 153 2.63 14.13 -5.22
CA LEU A 153 2.46 15.40 -5.95
C LEU A 153 1.58 16.37 -5.15
N TYR A 154 0.45 15.84 -4.64
CA TYR A 154 -0.51 16.56 -3.80
C TYR A 154 -0.87 15.73 -2.56
N PRO A 155 -0.03 15.76 -1.51
CA PRO A 155 -0.33 15.05 -0.28
C PRO A 155 -1.53 15.69 0.41
N ALA A 156 -2.20 14.94 1.28
CA ALA A 156 -3.38 15.39 2.00
C ALA A 156 -3.18 15.32 3.51
N ARG A 157 -3.94 16.15 4.24
CA ARG A 157 -3.92 16.19 5.70
C ARG A 157 -4.05 14.79 6.32
N ASN A 158 -5.01 14.02 5.83
CA ASN A 158 -5.17 12.60 6.10
C ASN A 158 -6.05 11.96 5.01
N GLN A 159 -6.52 10.73 5.21
CA GLN A 159 -7.29 9.97 4.21
C GLN A 159 -8.59 10.63 3.75
N SER A 160 -9.20 11.46 4.61
CA SER A 160 -10.45 12.17 4.33
C SER A 160 -10.28 13.68 4.26
N GLY A 161 -9.05 14.17 4.44
CA GLY A 161 -8.72 15.59 4.45
C GLY A 161 -8.41 16.14 3.07
N GLY A 162 -8.46 17.47 2.97
CA GLY A 162 -8.02 18.18 1.77
C GLY A 162 -6.51 18.06 1.54
N VAL A 163 -6.09 18.37 0.31
CA VAL A 163 -4.68 18.48 -0.05
C VAL A 163 -4.00 19.59 0.75
N ILE A 164 -2.74 19.38 1.12
CA ILE A 164 -1.94 20.34 1.89
C ILE A 164 -0.57 20.53 1.25
N ARG A 165 0.00 21.70 1.47
CA ARG A 165 1.42 21.94 1.25
C ARG A 165 2.19 21.54 2.50
N PHE A 166 3.42 21.07 2.30
CA PHE A 166 4.27 20.58 3.36
C PHE A 166 5.04 21.71 4.03
N GLY A 167 4.99 21.77 5.36
CA GLY A 167 5.80 22.68 6.15
C GLY A 167 7.29 22.36 6.04
N SER A 168 7.63 21.08 5.85
CA SER A 168 9.00 20.61 5.62
C SER A 168 9.57 20.95 4.24
N TYR A 169 8.75 21.50 3.34
CA TYR A 169 9.10 21.93 1.98
C TYR A 169 8.78 23.41 1.79
N ASP A 170 9.13 24.25 2.78
CA ASP A 170 8.93 25.71 2.73
C ASP A 170 7.49 26.14 2.39
N LYS A 171 6.50 25.37 2.86
CA LYS A 171 5.07 25.55 2.58
C LYS A 171 4.74 25.41 1.08
N ASP A 172 5.46 24.55 0.36
CA ASP A 172 5.18 24.14 -1.01
C ASP A 172 4.63 22.70 -1.09
N TRP A 173 4.18 22.28 -2.27
CA TRP A 173 3.80 20.91 -2.56
C TRP A 173 5.02 19.99 -2.48
N PHE A 174 4.86 18.78 -1.93
CA PHE A 174 5.94 17.77 -1.91
C PHE A 174 6.45 17.43 -3.32
N SER A 175 5.59 17.54 -4.34
CA SER A 175 5.97 17.55 -5.77
C SER A 175 6.85 16.40 -6.23
N SER A 176 6.74 15.24 -5.56
CA SER A 176 7.64 14.12 -5.78
C SER A 176 6.88 12.80 -5.86
N ILE A 177 7.46 11.86 -6.60
CA ILE A 177 7.02 10.47 -6.69
C ILE A 177 8.17 9.62 -6.14
N LEU A 178 7.86 8.76 -5.16
CA LEU A 178 8.81 7.75 -4.70
C LEU A 178 8.59 6.45 -5.47
N VAL A 179 9.67 5.73 -5.75
CA VAL A 179 9.64 4.48 -6.52
C VAL A 179 10.58 3.46 -5.89
N SER A 180 10.16 2.20 -5.80
CA SER A 180 10.94 1.09 -5.23
C SER A 180 10.49 -0.25 -5.79
N GLN A 181 11.34 -1.27 -5.64
CA GLN A 181 10.98 -2.68 -5.79
C GLN A 181 10.78 -3.39 -4.44
N ASP A 182 11.08 -2.71 -3.34
CA ASP A 182 10.90 -3.17 -1.96
C ASP A 182 9.81 -2.32 -1.29
N MET A 183 8.70 -2.96 -0.92
CA MET A 183 7.55 -2.34 -0.26
C MET A 183 7.90 -1.79 1.12
N VAL A 184 8.66 -2.57 1.90
CA VAL A 184 9.02 -2.19 3.26
C VAL A 184 9.92 -0.97 3.22
N ALA A 185 10.86 -0.91 2.28
CA ALA A 185 11.76 0.22 2.13
C ALA A 185 11.03 1.51 1.73
N ILE A 186 10.16 1.48 0.71
CA ILE A 186 9.45 2.70 0.26
C ILE A 186 8.47 3.22 1.31
N ASP A 187 7.81 2.32 2.04
CA ASP A 187 6.90 2.72 3.10
C ASP A 187 7.66 3.23 4.33
N SER A 188 8.89 2.74 4.59
CA SER A 188 9.79 3.30 5.61
C SER A 188 10.17 4.75 5.28
N VAL A 189 10.58 5.01 4.03
CA VAL A 189 10.89 6.37 3.55
C VAL A 189 9.66 7.27 3.61
N GLY A 190 8.51 6.78 3.14
CA GLY A 190 7.25 7.53 3.19
C GLY A 190 6.81 7.87 4.61
N LEU A 191 7.01 6.96 5.56
CA LEU A 191 6.73 7.19 6.98
C LEU A 191 7.65 8.27 7.56
N ASP A 192 8.95 8.20 7.29
CA ASP A 192 9.92 9.18 7.77
C ASP A 192 9.57 10.60 7.29
N ILE A 193 9.22 10.73 6.00
CA ILE A 193 8.74 12.00 5.41
C ILE A 193 7.50 12.51 6.14
N LEU A 194 6.49 11.66 6.36
CA LEU A 194 5.26 12.03 7.03
C LEU A 194 5.46 12.35 8.52
N ARG A 195 6.38 11.66 9.21
CA ARG A 195 6.76 11.97 10.60
C ARG A 195 7.46 13.31 10.71
N ASN A 196 8.38 13.63 9.80
CA ASN A 196 9.01 14.94 9.75
C ASN A 196 7.98 16.03 9.47
N GLU A 197 7.07 15.80 8.53
CA GLU A 197 6.02 16.75 8.22
C GLU A 197 5.13 17.02 9.44
N GLN A 198 4.72 15.99 10.19
CA GLN A 198 4.01 16.17 11.46
C GLN A 198 4.81 16.98 12.49
N ALA A 199 6.14 16.81 12.55
CA ALA A 199 6.97 17.53 13.51
C ALA A 199 7.03 19.05 13.24
N VAL A 200 6.86 19.47 11.98
CA VAL A 200 7.00 20.88 11.57
C VAL A 200 5.70 21.54 11.09
N ASN A 201 4.66 20.77 10.79
CA ASN A 201 3.37 21.28 10.32
C ASN A 201 2.22 20.85 11.25
N PRO A 202 1.61 21.79 11.99
CA PRO A 202 0.55 21.49 12.95
C PRO A 202 -0.75 20.96 12.31
N ASN A 203 -0.87 21.01 10.97
CA ASN A 203 -2.02 20.44 10.27
C ASN A 203 -1.99 18.91 10.22
N VAL A 204 -0.78 18.31 10.25
CA VAL A 204 -0.59 16.86 10.23
C VAL A 204 -0.46 16.38 11.66
N VAL A 205 -1.42 15.59 12.12
CA VAL A 205 -1.54 15.15 13.53
C VAL A 205 -1.75 13.64 13.67
N ASP A 206 -1.77 12.94 12.53
CA ASP A 206 -2.24 11.57 12.43
C ASP A 206 -1.12 10.52 12.35
N VAL A 207 0.15 10.93 12.23
CA VAL A 207 1.32 10.04 12.13
C VAL A 207 1.87 9.73 13.53
N THR A 208 0.97 9.35 14.46
CA THR A 208 1.27 9.15 15.89
C THR A 208 1.23 7.68 16.27
N GLY A 209 1.83 7.34 17.41
CA GLY A 209 1.93 5.96 17.90
C GLY A 209 2.93 5.13 17.09
N ASN A 210 2.54 3.91 16.72
CA ASN A 210 3.38 2.89 16.08
C ASN A 210 2.91 2.56 14.65
N PRO A 211 2.80 3.54 13.74
CA PRO A 211 2.41 3.27 12.35
C PRO A 211 3.42 2.38 11.61
N ASP A 212 4.66 2.29 12.09
CA ASP A 212 5.73 1.40 11.62
C ASP A 212 5.63 -0.04 12.11
N ASN A 213 4.67 -0.40 12.98
CA ASN A 213 4.61 -1.78 13.52
C ASN A 213 4.60 -2.83 12.40
N TYR A 214 3.84 -2.61 11.31
CA TYR A 214 3.84 -3.55 10.18
C TYR A 214 5.18 -3.62 9.43
N LEU A 215 6.00 -2.57 9.45
CA LEU A 215 7.30 -2.54 8.80
C LEU A 215 8.30 -3.40 9.59
N HIS A 216 8.30 -3.31 10.92
CA HIS A 216 9.07 -4.18 11.80
C HIS A 216 8.68 -5.66 11.61
N GLU A 217 7.38 -5.92 11.61
CA GLU A 217 6.84 -7.27 11.42
C GLU A 217 7.15 -7.82 10.02
N ALA A 218 7.01 -7.01 8.97
CA ALA A 218 7.26 -7.44 7.59
C ALA A 218 8.75 -7.65 7.30
N ALA A 219 9.63 -6.77 7.79
CA ALA A 219 11.07 -6.88 7.59
C ALA A 219 11.65 -8.14 8.22
N SER A 220 11.03 -8.62 9.30
CA SER A 220 11.44 -9.82 10.03
C SER A 220 10.36 -10.90 10.02
N ALA A 221 9.57 -11.05 8.97
CA ALA A 221 8.38 -11.92 8.99
C ALA A 221 8.67 -13.41 9.26
N ASN A 222 9.93 -13.85 9.08
CA ASN A 222 10.40 -15.18 9.49
C ASN A 222 10.64 -15.33 11.01
N LYS A 223 10.85 -14.21 11.71
CA LYS A 223 10.96 -14.14 13.17
C LYS A 223 10.44 -12.77 13.66
N PRO A 224 9.13 -12.50 13.51
CA PRO A 224 8.62 -11.16 13.73
C PRO A 224 8.60 -10.84 15.22
N PRO A 225 8.75 -9.57 15.61
CA PRO A 225 8.72 -9.17 17.02
C PRO A 225 7.47 -9.64 17.78
N SER A 226 6.32 -9.75 17.12
CA SER A 226 5.09 -10.27 17.73
C SER A 226 5.07 -11.77 18.01
N GLY A 227 6.04 -12.52 17.48
CA GLY A 227 6.02 -13.98 17.49
C GLY A 227 4.91 -14.60 16.64
N THR A 228 4.18 -13.81 15.84
CA THR A 228 3.15 -14.34 14.94
C THR A 228 3.79 -15.15 13.82
N MET A 229 3.32 -16.38 13.61
CA MET A 229 3.58 -17.09 12.36
C MET A 229 2.68 -16.50 11.27
N TYR A 230 3.24 -15.63 10.42
CA TYR A 230 2.52 -15.13 9.26
C TYR A 230 2.51 -16.18 8.16
N ASP A 231 1.35 -16.82 7.96
CA ASP A 231 1.09 -17.78 6.89
C ASP A 231 -0.17 -17.33 6.13
N PRO A 232 -0.03 -16.43 5.13
CA PRO A 232 -1.18 -15.93 4.39
C PRO A 232 -1.81 -16.98 3.48
N GLU A 233 -1.12 -18.06 3.14
CA GLU A 233 -1.64 -19.13 2.26
C GLU A 233 -2.38 -20.22 3.06
N GLY A 234 -2.16 -20.29 4.37
CA GLY A 234 -2.74 -21.31 5.24
C GLY A 234 -2.17 -22.71 4.98
N ASP A 235 -0.96 -22.80 4.43
CA ASP A 235 -0.32 -24.07 4.04
C ASP A 235 0.73 -24.57 5.04
N GLY A 236 0.93 -23.86 6.14
CA GLY A 236 1.91 -24.16 7.18
C GLY A 236 3.28 -23.54 6.93
N THR A 237 3.47 -22.77 5.85
CA THR A 237 4.73 -22.10 5.54
C THR A 237 4.72 -20.67 6.06
N ALA A 238 5.61 -20.36 7.00
CA ALA A 238 5.80 -18.99 7.46
C ALA A 238 6.45 -18.13 6.36
N LEU A 239 6.09 -16.85 6.33
CA LEU A 239 6.73 -15.87 5.47
C LEU A 239 8.22 -15.70 5.79
N GLU A 240 9.01 -15.45 4.75
CA GLU A 240 10.33 -14.85 4.88
C GLU A 240 10.24 -13.32 4.98
N SER A 241 11.37 -12.66 5.25
CA SER A 241 11.47 -11.20 5.18
C SER A 241 10.87 -10.65 3.88
N LEU A 242 10.00 -9.64 4.01
CA LEU A 242 9.34 -8.99 2.88
C LEU A 242 10.10 -7.77 2.35
N GLY A 243 11.22 -7.40 2.99
CA GLY A 243 12.01 -6.22 2.62
C GLY A 243 12.79 -5.65 3.80
N VAL A 244 13.33 -4.46 3.61
CA VAL A 244 14.17 -3.78 4.61
C VAL A 244 13.42 -2.62 5.26
N HIS A 245 13.34 -2.64 6.60
CA HIS A 245 12.87 -1.51 7.40
C HIS A 245 14.03 -0.82 8.12
N GLU A 246 14.16 0.49 7.92
CA GLU A 246 15.10 1.37 8.61
C GLU A 246 14.50 2.77 8.73
N HIS A 247 15.06 3.59 9.62
CA HIS A 247 14.83 5.03 9.64
C HIS A 247 16.07 5.77 9.13
N TRP A 248 15.87 6.95 8.55
CA TRP A 248 16.99 7.82 8.20
C TRP A 248 17.76 8.29 9.45
N ASN A 249 18.93 8.90 9.25
CA ASN A 249 19.69 9.55 10.32
C ASN A 249 19.09 10.89 10.78
N SER A 250 18.53 11.67 9.86
CA SER A 250 17.91 12.98 10.14
C SER A 250 17.05 13.44 8.96
N PRO A 251 16.04 14.31 9.19
CA PRO A 251 15.22 14.85 8.11
C PRO A 251 15.99 15.80 7.17
N LYS A 252 17.16 16.32 7.59
CA LYS A 252 17.98 17.21 6.76
C LYS A 252 18.84 16.43 5.76
N GLU A 253 19.42 15.31 6.20
CA GLU A 253 20.29 14.50 5.35
C GLU A 253 19.56 13.36 4.65
N MET A 254 18.48 12.84 5.25
CA MET A 254 17.66 11.74 4.73
C MET A 254 18.48 10.50 4.32
N LYS A 255 19.56 10.21 5.05
CA LYS A 255 20.47 9.10 4.74
C LYS A 255 20.12 7.85 5.55
N TYR A 256 20.09 6.71 4.87
CA TYR A 256 19.91 5.38 5.43
C TYR A 256 21.23 4.60 5.44
N SER A 257 21.23 3.35 5.90
CA SER A 257 22.46 2.61 6.17
C SER A 257 23.36 2.44 4.93
N ARG A 258 22.79 2.29 3.74
CA ARG A 258 23.56 2.20 2.49
C ARG A 258 24.07 3.56 2.03
N ASN A 259 23.30 4.64 2.20
CA ASN A 259 23.79 6.00 1.98
C ASN A 259 24.97 6.36 2.91
N LEU A 260 24.96 5.83 4.14
CA LEU A 260 25.98 6.09 5.18
C LEU A 260 27.19 5.15 5.10
N GLY A 261 27.14 4.11 4.28
CA GLY A 261 28.18 3.06 4.23
C GLY A 261 28.25 2.18 5.48
N THR A 262 27.21 2.16 6.31
CA THR A 262 27.14 1.37 7.56
C THR A 262 26.42 0.03 7.39
N GLY A 263 25.79 -0.21 6.25
CA GLY A 263 25.05 -1.42 5.98
C GLY A 263 24.61 -1.57 4.52
N ARG A 264 23.84 -2.64 4.25
CA ARG A 264 23.26 -2.95 2.93
C ARG A 264 21.77 -2.61 2.84
N GLY A 265 21.27 -1.76 3.74
CA GLY A 265 19.85 -1.44 3.82
C GLY A 265 19.42 -0.41 2.78
N ILE A 266 18.59 0.55 3.19
CA ILE A 266 17.97 1.49 2.27
C ILE A 266 19.03 2.43 1.70
N GLU A 267 18.92 2.73 0.40
CA GLU A 267 19.62 3.82 -0.28
C GLU A 267 18.57 4.75 -0.88
N LEU A 268 18.37 5.91 -0.28
CA LEU A 268 17.52 6.94 -0.87
C LEU A 268 18.34 7.71 -1.92
N VAL A 269 17.88 7.71 -3.16
CA VAL A 269 18.46 8.50 -4.26
C VAL A 269 17.44 9.54 -4.68
N THR A 270 17.84 10.80 -4.69
CA THR A 270 17.00 11.93 -5.12
C THR A 270 17.52 12.53 -6.41
N ARG A 271 16.63 13.06 -7.23
CA ARG A 271 16.96 13.85 -8.41
C ARG A 271 16.25 15.19 -8.30
N ASN A 272 17.04 16.24 -8.14
CA ASN A 272 16.57 17.62 -8.17
C ASN A 272 16.37 18.09 -9.61
#